data_AF-A0A530BJK3-F1
#
_entry.id   AF-A0A530BJK3-F1
#
_cell.length_a   1.000
_cell.length_b   1.000
_cell.length_c   1.000
_cell.angle_alpha   90.00
_cell.angle_beta   90.00
_cell.angle_gamma   90.00
#
_symmetry.space_group_name_H-M   'P 1'
#
loop_
_entity.id
_entity.type
_entity.pdbx_description
1 polymer ?
#
loop_
_entity_poly.entity_id
_entity_poly.type
_entity_poly.pdbx_seq_one_letter_code
_entity_poly.pdbx_strand_id
1 'polypeptide(L)'
;MISFGPFTLVANERLLLRQGMPVDLGARAFDILATLAARPNEVVSKKDLLAHVWPDATVEEGSLRFHMANLRKALGDGKDGARYIATLAGR
;
A
#
# COMPACT_ATOMS: atom_id res chain seq x y z
N MET A 1 4.80 14.30 -2.68
CA MET A 1 5.26 13.22 -3.58
C MET A 1 6.24 12.36 -2.81
N ILE A 2 6.13 11.03 -2.89
CA ILE A 2 6.99 10.08 -2.17
C ILE A 2 7.56 9.09 -3.18
N SER A 3 8.85 8.79 -3.11
CA SER A 3 9.51 7.89 -4.06
C SER A 3 10.15 6.70 -3.33
N PHE A 4 10.04 5.51 -3.91
CA PHE A 4 10.63 4.28 -3.40
C PHE A 4 10.87 3.29 -4.54
N GLY A 5 12.09 2.75 -4.65
CA GLY A 5 12.48 1.94 -5.79
C GLY A 5 12.18 2.65 -7.13
N PRO A 6 11.56 1.97 -8.12
CA PRO A 6 11.18 2.60 -9.39
C PRO A 6 9.86 3.38 -9.30
N PHE A 7 9.25 3.51 -8.11
CA PHE A 7 7.92 4.08 -7.94
C PHE A 7 7.93 5.53 -7.47
N THR A 8 6.93 6.28 -7.92
CA THR A 8 6.62 7.62 -7.44
C THR A 8 5.13 7.69 -7.10
N LEU A 9 4.82 8.00 -5.85
CA LEU A 9 3.48 8.18 -5.34
C LEU A 9 3.13 9.67 -5.28
N VAL A 10 2.11 10.06 -6.04
CA VAL A 10 1.57 11.42 -6.07
C VAL A 10 0.21 11.39 -5.38
N ALA A 11 0.23 11.53 -4.05
CA ALA A 11 -0.96 11.40 -3.19
C ALA A 11 -2.11 12.35 -3.61
N ASN A 12 -1.78 13.61 -3.93
CA ASN A 12 -2.75 14.64 -4.30
C ASN A 12 -3.50 14.32 -5.59
N GLU A 13 -2.87 13.56 -6.50
CA GLU A 13 -3.43 13.17 -7.80
C GLU A 13 -3.93 11.71 -7.80
N ARG A 14 -3.82 11.02 -6.66
CA ARG A 14 -4.09 9.59 -6.52
C ARG A 14 -3.40 8.72 -7.59
N LEU A 15 -2.15 9.07 -7.91
CA LEU A 15 -1.38 8.47 -8.99
C LEU A 15 -0.16 7.72 -8.45
N LEU A 16 0.01 6.47 -8.90
CA LEU A 16 1.23 5.70 -8.73
C LEU A 16 1.91 5.60 -10.10
N LEU A 17 3.18 6.00 -10.17
CA LEU A 17 4.02 5.86 -11.35
C LEU A 17 5.09 4.81 -11.10
N ARG A 18 5.44 4.03 -12.12
CA ARG A 18 6.63 3.17 -12.18
C ARG A 18 7.48 3.64 -13.34
N GLN A 19 8.68 4.16 -13.06
CA GLN A 19 9.56 4.76 -14.08
C GLN A 19 8.83 5.79 -14.95
N GLY A 20 7.97 6.61 -14.34
CA GLY A 20 7.18 7.63 -15.02
C GLY A 20 5.88 7.13 -15.67
N MET A 21 5.63 5.82 -15.73
CA MET A 21 4.42 5.26 -16.33
C MET A 21 3.35 4.98 -15.27
N PRO A 22 2.07 5.35 -15.48
CA PRO A 22 0.99 5.03 -14.55
C PRO A 22 0.85 3.54 -14.28
N VAL A 23 0.67 3.20 -13.02
CA VAL A 23 0.33 1.86 -12.55
C VAL A 23 -1.12 1.86 -12.10
N ASP A 24 -1.94 1.02 -12.72
CA ASP A 24 -3.33 0.86 -12.30
C ASP A 24 -3.38 0.24 -10.89
N LEU A 25 -3.98 0.98 -9.97
CA LEU A 25 -4.09 0.62 -8.57
C LEU A 25 -5.46 1.05 -8.05
N GLY A 26 -6.28 0.07 -7.69
CA GLY A 26 -7.61 0.34 -7.16
C GLY A 26 -7.57 1.24 -5.91
N ALA A 27 -8.61 2.05 -5.72
CA ALA A 27 -8.65 3.12 -4.73
C ALA A 27 -8.22 2.68 -3.31
N ARG A 28 -8.71 1.53 -2.83
CA ARG A 28 -8.34 1.02 -1.50
C ARG A 28 -6.89 0.56 -1.41
N ALA A 29 -6.36 -0.05 -2.46
CA ALA A 29 -4.95 -0.43 -2.48
C ALA A 29 -4.04 0.80 -2.53
N PHE A 30 -4.48 1.87 -3.21
CA PHE A 30 -3.82 3.17 -3.18
C PHE A 30 -3.83 3.78 -1.77
N ASP A 31 -4.97 3.78 -1.09
CA ASP A 31 -5.08 4.33 0.27
C ASP A 31 -4.19 3.58 1.27
N ILE A 32 -4.10 2.24 1.15
CA ILE A 32 -3.15 1.44 1.92
C ILE A 32 -1.72 1.89 1.64
N LEU A 33 -1.34 1.98 0.36
CA LEU A 33 0.01 2.38 -0.03
C LEU A 33 0.36 3.78 0.48
N ALA A 34 -0.55 4.74 0.36
CA ALA A 34 -0.35 6.10 0.84
C ALA A 34 -0.17 6.14 2.36
N THR A 35 -0.97 5.36 3.10
CA THR A 35 -0.86 5.26 4.56
C THR A 35 0.50 4.70 4.98
N LEU A 36 0.96 3.64 4.33
CA LEU A 36 2.27 3.04 4.61
C LEU A 36 3.43 3.97 4.19
N ALA A 37 3.34 4.59 3.02
CA ALA A 37 4.37 5.47 2.48
C ALA A 37 4.53 6.77 3.30
N ALA A 38 3.47 7.23 3.96
CA ALA A 38 3.53 8.37 4.89
C ALA A 38 4.30 8.06 6.18
N ARG A 39 4.50 6.78 6.52
CA ARG A 39 5.22 6.31 7.72
C ARG A 39 6.29 5.27 7.33
N PRO A 40 7.31 5.67 6.56
CA PRO A 40 8.29 4.72 6.05
C PRO A 40 9.09 4.09 7.19
N ASN A 41 9.34 2.79 7.10
CA ASN A 41 10.05 1.99 8.11
C ASN A 41 9.36 1.89 9.48
N GLU A 42 8.10 2.33 9.59
CA GLU A 42 7.29 2.14 10.79
C GLU A 42 6.31 0.97 10.63
N VAL A 43 6.03 0.30 11.74
CA VAL A 43 5.00 -0.74 11.78
C VAL A 43 3.64 -0.06 11.94
N VAL A 44 2.85 -0.06 10.87
CA VAL A 44 1.43 0.34 10.94
C VAL A 44 0.61 -0.86 11.37
N SER A 45 -0.07 -0.75 12.51
CA SER A 45 -0.90 -1.85 13.01
C SER A 45 -2.07 -2.11 12.07
N LYS A 46 -2.59 -3.35 12.07
CA LYS A 46 -3.80 -3.70 11.33
C LYS A 46 -4.97 -2.78 11.70
N LYS A 47 -5.13 -2.47 12.99
CA LYS A 47 -6.21 -1.59 13.49
C LYS A 47 -6.06 -0.18 12.93
N ASP A 48 -4.86 0.39 12.96
CA ASP A 48 -4.62 1.75 12.46
C ASP A 48 -4.82 1.82 10.94
N LEU A 49 -4.34 0.80 10.21
CA LEU A 49 -4.52 0.74 8.78
C LEU A 49 -6.00 0.65 8.40
N LEU A 50 -6.78 -0.17 9.11
CA LEU A 50 -8.23 -0.26 8.93
C LEU A 50 -8.92 1.07 9.26
N ALA A 51 -8.56 1.73 10.36
CA ALA A 51 -9.15 3.01 10.75
C ALA A 51 -8.85 4.15 9.75
N HIS A 52 -7.67 4.16 9.13
CA HIS A 52 -7.31 5.19 8.15
C HIS A 52 -7.93 4.92 6.77
N VAL A 53 -7.93 3.66 6.33
CA VAL A 53 -8.40 3.32 4.98
C VAL A 53 -9.93 3.15 4.95
N TRP A 54 -10.54 2.66 6.02
CA TRP A 54 -11.99 2.44 6.15
C TRP A 54 -12.55 3.06 7.43
N PRO A 55 -12.56 4.41 7.55
CA PRO A 55 -13.06 5.07 8.76
C PRO A 55 -14.55 4.80 9.03
N ASP A 56 -15.36 4.67 7.96
CA ASP A 56 -16.81 4.60 8.05
C ASP A 56 -17.39 3.22 7.67
N ALA A 57 -16.57 2.17 7.62
CA ALA A 57 -17.01 0.85 7.17
C ALA A 57 -16.59 -0.27 8.11
N THR A 58 -17.53 -1.14 8.46
CA THR A 58 -17.22 -2.44 9.06
C THR A 58 -16.68 -3.35 7.96
N VAL A 59 -15.36 -3.51 7.94
CA VAL A 59 -14.66 -4.35 6.97
C VAL A 59 -14.22 -5.66 7.59
N GLU A 60 -14.49 -6.76 6.89
CA GLU A 60 -13.96 -8.06 7.26
C GLU A 60 -12.45 -8.11 7.08
N GLU A 61 -11.77 -8.92 7.89
CA GLU A 61 -10.32 -9.12 7.79
C GLU A 61 -9.88 -9.58 6.38
N GLY A 62 -10.72 -10.35 5.69
CA GLY A 62 -10.47 -10.79 4.32
C GLY A 62 -10.28 -9.64 3.33
N SER A 63 -10.96 -8.50 3.55
CA SER A 63 -10.86 -7.33 2.67
C SER A 63 -9.45 -6.73 2.69
N LEU A 64 -8.86 -6.54 3.88
CA LEU A 64 -7.51 -6.01 4.00
C LEU A 64 -6.49 -6.95 3.33
N ARG A 65 -6.62 -8.27 3.56
CA ARG A 65 -5.72 -9.26 2.95
C ARG A 65 -5.82 -9.24 1.42
N PHE A 66 -7.03 -9.14 0.87
CA PHE A 66 -7.26 -9.05 -0.58
C PHE A 66 -6.60 -7.81 -1.18
N HIS A 67 -6.85 -6.62 -0.62
CA HIS A 67 -6.26 -5.38 -1.14
C HIS A 67 -4.74 -5.33 -0.96
N MET A 68 -4.20 -5.89 0.13
CA MET A 68 -2.75 -6.02 0.33
C MET A 68 -2.11 -6.95 -0.71
N ALA A 69 -2.76 -8.07 -1.06
CA ALA A 69 -2.28 -8.96 -2.10
C ALA A 69 -2.25 -8.28 -3.48
N ASN A 70 -3.31 -7.54 -3.82
CA ASN A 70 -3.38 -6.76 -5.06
C ASN A 70 -2.30 -5.67 -5.11
N LEU A 71 -2.07 -4.97 -3.98
CA LEU A 71 -1.01 -3.98 -3.87
C LEU A 71 0.37 -4.60 -4.10
N ARG A 72 0.69 -5.71 -3.41
CA ARG A 72 1.96 -6.43 -3.61
C ARG A 72 2.14 -6.87 -5.06
N LYS A 73 1.07 -7.38 -5.69
CA LYS A 73 1.09 -7.78 -7.11
C LYS A 73 1.38 -6.58 -8.03
N ALA A 74 0.73 -5.44 -7.82
CA ALA A 74 0.94 -4.23 -8.63
C ALA A 74 2.37 -3.69 -8.50
N LEU A 75 2.94 -3.77 -7.29
CA LEU A 75 4.33 -3.36 -7.03
C LEU A 75 5.38 -4.37 -7.51
N GLY A 76 4.97 -5.59 -7.88
CA GLY A 76 5.91 -6.69 -8.10
C GLY A 76 6.67 -7.09 -6.83
N ASP A 77 6.10 -6.79 -5.66
CA ASP A 77 6.69 -7.11 -4.37
C ASP A 77 6.83 -8.63 -4.20
N GLY A 78 8.04 -9.07 -3.84
CA GLY A 78 8.44 -10.47 -3.75
C GLY A 78 8.94 -11.10 -5.05
N LYS A 79 8.94 -10.37 -6.18
CA LYS A 79 9.54 -10.81 -7.45
C LYS A 79 10.94 -10.24 -7.62
N ASP A 80 11.86 -11.04 -8.17
CA ASP A 80 13.24 -10.63 -8.50
C ASP A 80 13.98 -9.92 -7.33
N GLY A 81 13.68 -10.32 -6.09
CA GLY A 81 14.26 -9.72 -4.89
C GLY A 81 13.64 -8.40 -4.44
N ALA A 82 12.69 -7.83 -5.18
CA ALA A 82 12.01 -6.58 -4.79
C ALA A 82 11.19 -6.76 -3.51
N ARG A 83 11.41 -5.89 -2.51
CA ARG A 83 10.67 -5.89 -1.25
C ARG A 83 10.35 -4.44 -0.85
N TYR A 84 9.09 -4.07 -0.97
CA TYR A 84 8.55 -2.75 -0.63
C TYR A 84 7.63 -2.79 0.59
N ILE A 85 6.97 -3.91 0.84
CA ILE A 85 6.08 -4.06 1.99
C ILE A 85 6.55 -5.24 2.85
N ALA A 86 6.94 -4.95 4.09
CA ALA A 86 7.26 -5.99 5.07
C ALA A 86 6.02 -6.29 5.94
N THR A 87 5.81 -7.57 6.24
CA THR A 87 4.83 -7.99 7.26
C THR A 87 5.61 -8.55 8.44
N LEU A 88 5.39 -7.99 9.63
CA LEU A 88 5.94 -8.54 10.87
C LEU A 88 4.86 -9.40 11.55
N ALA A 89 5.16 -10.68 11.74
CA ALA A 89 4.30 -11.58 12.50
C ALA A 89 4.55 -11.37 14.00
N GLY A 90 3.49 -11.16 14.78
CA GLY A 90 3.58 -11.00 16.24
C GLY A 90 3.33 -9.57 16.71
N ARG A 91 2.11 -9.07 16.50
CA ARG A 91 1.42 -8.06 17.31
C ARG A 91 -0.05 -7.99 16.91
#